data_AF-A0A8H3X8Y7-F1
#
_entry.id   AF-A0A8H3X8Y7-F1
#
_cell.length_a   1.000
_cell.length_b   1.000
_cell.length_c   1.000
_cell.angle_alpha   90.00
_cell.angle_beta   90.00
_cell.angle_gamma   90.00
#
_symmetry.space_group_name_H-M   'P 1'
#
loop_
_entity.id
_entity.type
_entity.pdbx_description
1 polymer ?
#
loop_
_entity_poly.entity_id
_entity_poly.type
_entity_poly.pdbx_seq_one_letter_code
_entity_poly.pdbx_strand_id
1 'polypeptide(L)' 'MVQYKFPIEDKEEAKQFINEIKDRYRYSIPLLQEYMLVNPTDKLVLPENSEVVEDINLTLPITTKKQLIETARLF' A
#
# COMPACT_ATOMS: atom_id res chain seq x y z
N MET A 1 -8.49 -16.77 20.29
CA MET A 1 -7.53 -16.88 19.17
C MET A 1 -8.35 -16.94 17.91
N VAL A 2 -8.21 -15.97 17.03
CA VAL A 2 -8.80 -16.02 15.69
C VAL A 2 -7.98 -16.99 14.86
N GLN A 3 -8.62 -17.85 14.07
CA GLN A 3 -7.95 -18.82 13.21
C GLN A 3 -8.00 -18.30 11.77
N TYR A 4 -6.87 -17.79 11.29
CA TYR A 4 -6.74 -17.27 9.94
C TYR A 4 -6.59 -18.41 8.92
N LYS A 5 -7.26 -18.28 7.77
CA LYS A 5 -7.01 -19.15 6.62
C LYS A 5 -6.01 -18.48 5.70
N PHE A 6 -5.01 -19.25 5.28
CA PHE A 6 -3.96 -18.78 4.38
C PHE A 6 -4.15 -19.36 2.96
N PRO A 7 -3.93 -18.55 1.92
CA PRO A 7 -3.62 -17.13 1.99
C PRO A 7 -4.85 -16.29 2.38
N ILE A 8 -4.63 -15.18 3.11
CA ILE A 8 -5.73 -14.30 3.52
C ILE A 8 -6.25 -13.52 2.30
N GLU A 9 -7.55 -13.65 2.04
CA GLU A 9 -8.25 -13.04 0.90
C GLU A 9 -9.19 -11.89 1.29
N ASP A 10 -9.54 -11.76 2.56
CA ASP A 10 -10.38 -10.66 3.05
C ASP A 10 -9.54 -9.50 3.61
N LYS A 11 -9.88 -8.26 3.22
CA LYS A 11 -9.11 -7.07 3.59
C LYS A 11 -9.21 -6.74 5.09
N GLU A 12 -10.36 -6.96 5.71
CA GLU A 12 -10.56 -6.68 7.14
C GLU A 12 -9.87 -7.75 7.99
N GLU A 13 -9.93 -9.02 7.57
CA GLU A 13 -9.17 -10.12 8.17
C GLU A 13 -7.66 -9.87 8.06
N ALA A 14 -7.19 -9.39 6.91
CA ALA A 14 -5.78 -9.04 6.70
C ALA A 14 -5.33 -7.89 7.61
N LYS A 15 -6.17 -6.86 7.79
CA LYS A 15 -5.90 -5.75 8.74
C LYS A 15 -5.79 -6.26 10.18
N GLN A 16 -6.70 -7.14 10.60
CA GLN A 16 -6.67 -7.74 11.93
C GLN A 16 -5.39 -8.56 12.13
N PHE A 17 -5.05 -9.43 11.18
CA PHE A 17 -3.84 -10.25 11.23
C PHE A 17 -2.57 -9.40 11.37
N ILE A 18 -2.41 -8.37 10.53
CA ILE A 18 -1.29 -7.43 10.58
C ILE A 18 -1.23 -6.74 11.95
N ASN A 19 -2.38 -6.33 12.50
CA ASN A 19 -2.44 -5.69 13.81
C ASN A 19 -2.03 -6.62 14.96
N GLU A 20 -2.24 -7.94 14.83
CA GLU A 20 -1.81 -8.94 15.82
C GLU A 20 -0.30 -9.22 15.73
N ILE A 21 0.27 -9.25 14.52
CA ILE A 21 1.68 -9.64 14.32
C ILE A 21 2.65 -8.45 14.40
N LYS A 22 2.19 -7.21 14.24
CA LYS A 22 3.04 -5.98 14.19
C LYS A 22 3.97 -5.82 15.38
N ASP A 23 3.53 -6.19 16.57
CA ASP A 23 4.30 -6.00 17.81
C ASP A 23 5.27 -7.16 18.07
N ARG A 24 5.08 -8.28 17.38
CA ARG A 24 5.86 -9.52 17.57
C ARG A 24 6.88 -9.78 16.48
N TYR A 25 6.59 -9.35 15.25
CA TYR A 25 7.40 -9.67 14.07
C TYR A 25 7.77 -8.40 13.30
N ARG A 26 8.99 -8.37 12.80
CA ARG A 26 9.41 -7.38 11.80
C ARG A 26 9.11 -7.94 10.41
N TYR A 27 8.30 -7.23 9.64
CA TYR A 27 7.94 -7.60 8.27
C TYR A 27 7.80 -6.36 7.39
N SER A 28 7.76 -6.59 6.07
CA SER A 28 7.42 -5.60 5.05
C SER A 28 6.03 -5.88 4.47
N ILE A 29 5.34 -4.83 4.02
CA ILE A 29 4.05 -4.96 3.33
C ILE A 29 4.26 -4.60 1.84
N PRO A 30 3.68 -5.35 0.89
CA PRO A 30 2.83 -6.53 1.08
C PRO A 30 3.59 -7.75 1.60
N LEU A 31 2.89 -8.59 2.36
CA LEU A 31 3.41 -9.90 2.76
C LEU A 31 3.53 -10.82 1.54
N LEU A 32 4.26 -11.93 1.69
CA LEU A 32 4.36 -12.94 0.63
C LEU A 32 2.96 -13.50 0.29
N GLN A 33 2.74 -13.82 -0.99
CA GLN A 33 1.46 -14.29 -1.51
C GLN A 33 0.96 -15.58 -0.84
N GLU A 34 1.86 -16.40 -0.29
CA GLU A 34 1.53 -17.60 0.49
C GLU A 34 0.72 -17.28 1.76
N TYR A 35 0.87 -16.06 2.30
CA TYR A 35 0.18 -15.61 3.50
C TYR A 35 -0.94 -14.62 3.19
N MET A 36 -0.84 -13.84 2.12
CA MET A 36 -1.78 -12.75 1.89
C MET A 36 -1.87 -12.37 0.42
N LEU A 37 -3.08 -12.43 -0.13
CA LEU A 37 -3.37 -12.03 -1.51
C LEU A 37 -3.88 -10.59 -1.62
N VAL A 38 -4.43 -10.05 -0.52
CA VAL A 38 -4.91 -8.67 -0.47
C VAL A 38 -3.85 -7.69 0.03
N ASN A 39 -3.92 -6.44 -0.41
CA ASN A 39 -3.14 -5.37 0.19
C ASN A 39 -3.86 -4.86 1.47
N PRO A 40 -3.31 -5.12 2.67
CA PRO A 40 -3.95 -4.71 3.93
C PRO A 40 -3.84 -3.20 4.18
N THR A 41 -3.06 -2.47 3.37
CA THR A 41 -2.90 -1.03 3.54
C THR A 41 -4.10 -0.27 2.98
N ASP A 42 -4.36 0.90 3.56
CA ASP A 42 -5.29 1.88 3.01
C ASP A 42 -4.67 2.70 1.86
N LYS A 43 -3.49 2.29 1.36
CA LYS A 43 -2.89 2.92 0.18
C LYS A 43 -3.76 2.61 -1.03
N LEU A 44 -3.98 3.62 -1.86
CA LEU A 44 -4.63 3.46 -3.14
C LEU A 44 -3.83 2.47 -4.00
N VAL A 45 -4.56 1.59 -4.67
CA VAL A 45 -3.98 0.72 -5.69
C VAL A 45 -3.51 1.62 -6.83
N LEU A 46 -2.25 1.46 -7.23
CA LEU A 46 -1.75 2.18 -8.41
C LEU A 46 -2.57 1.73 -9.63
N PRO A 47 -3.02 2.65 -10.49
CA PRO A 47 -3.71 2.26 -11.71
C PRO A 47 -2.80 1.38 -12.56
N GLU A 48 -3.35 0.26 -13.06
CA GLU A 48 -2.60 -0.69 -13.88
C GLU A 48 -2.20 -0.09 -15.24
N ASN A 49 -3.00 0.87 -15.73
CA ASN A 49 -2.73 1.59 -16.96
C ASN A 49 -2.24 3.01 -16.64
N SER A 50 -1.06 3.36 -17.13
CA SER A 50 -0.47 4.70 -17.03
C SER A 50 -1.31 5.78 -17.69
N GLU A 51 -2.16 5.43 -18.65
CA GLU A 51 -3.06 6.36 -19.33
C GLU A 51 -4.22 6.86 -18.43
N VAL A 52 -4.52 6.16 -17.33
CA VAL A 52 -5.53 6.58 -16.34
C VAL A 52 -4.98 7.66 -15.40
N VAL A 53 -3.67 7.89 -15.42
CA VAL A 53 -3.04 9.06 -14.78
C VAL A 53 -3.23 10.26 -15.72
N GLU A 54 -4.49 10.63 -15.98
CA GLU A 54 -4.82 11.80 -16.80
C GLU A 54 -4.33 13.06 -16.06
N ASP A 55 -3.32 13.69 -16.64
CA ASP A 55 -2.85 15.05 -16.40
C ASP A 55 -2.66 15.47 -14.94
N ILE A 56 -1.60 14.95 -14.31
CA ILE A 56 -0.93 15.72 -13.27
C ILE A 56 -0.30 16.92 -13.98
N ASN A 57 -1.03 18.03 -14.07
CA ASN A 57 -0.52 19.33 -14.51
C ASN A 57 0.50 19.82 -13.46
N LEU A 58 1.72 19.27 -13.54
CA LEU A 58 2.90 19.79 -12.88
C LEU A 58 3.20 21.14 -13.53
N THR A 59 2.49 22.18 -13.09
CA THR A 59 2.67 23.58 -13.51
C THR A 59 4.10 24.06 -13.28
N LEU A 60 4.88 23.35 -12.45
CA LEU A 60 6.30 23.55 -12.23
C LEU A 60 7.06 22.24 -12.46
N PRO A 61 8.10 22.21 -13.31
CA PRO A 61 8.95 21.04 -13.44
C PRO A 61 9.61 20.75 -12.09
N ILE A 62 9.48 19.51 -11.62
CA ILE A 62 10.17 19.03 -10.42
C ILE A 62 11.65 18.86 -10.78
N THR A 63 12.48 19.81 -10.38
CA THR A 63 13.92 19.81 -10.66
C THR A 63 14.74 19.31 -9.47
N THR A 64 14.12 19.12 -8.31
CA THR A 64 14.80 18.70 -7.08
C THR A 64 14.06 17.59 -6.35
N LYS A 65 14.83 16.76 -5.62
CA LYS A 65 14.27 15.71 -4.75
C LYS A 65 13.35 16.28 -3.67
N LYS A 66 13.62 17.49 -3.19
CA LYS A 66 12.79 18.16 -2.18
C LYS A 66 11.41 18.49 -2.74
N GLN A 67 11.36 19.09 -3.94
CA GLN A 67 10.11 19.37 -4.64
C GLN A 67 9.31 18.10 -4.89
N LEU A 68 9.95 16.99 -5.29
CA LEU A 68 9.26 15.71 -5.47
C LEU A 68 8.54 15.25 -4.20
N ILE A 69 9.25 15.29 -3.07
CA ILE A 69 8.70 14.87 -1.77
C ILE A 69 7.58 15.80 -1.32
N GLU A 70 7.70 17.11 -1.54
CA GLU A 70 6.68 18.09 -1.18
C GLU A 70 5.42 17.93 -2.04
N THR A 71 5.57 17.78 -3.35
CA THR A 71 4.44 17.54 -4.27
C THR A 71 3.72 16.24 -3.94
N ALA A 72 4.46 15.15 -3.69
CA ALA A 72 3.86 13.85 -3.35
C ALA A 72 3.12 13.82 -2.01
N ARG A 73 3.31 14.82 -1.13
CA ARG A 73 2.58 14.94 0.14
C ARG A 73 1.28 15.75 0.02
N LEU A 74 1.13 16.52 -1.05
CA LEU A 74 -0.03 17.37 -1.29
C LEU A 74 -1.18 16.60 -1.98
N PHE A 75 -0.89 15.43 -2.53
CA PHE A 75 -1.83 14.48 -3.11
C PHE A 75 -1.97 13.26 -2.20
#